data_AF-A0A2H3JB03-F1
#
_entry.id   AF-A0A2H3JB03-F1
#
_cell.length_a   1.000
_cell.length_b   1.000
_cell.length_c   1.000
_cell.angle_alpha   90.00
_cell.angle_beta   90.00
_cell.angle_gamma   90.00
#
_symmetry.space_group_name_H-M   'P 1'
#
loop_
_entity.id
_entity.type
_entity.pdbx_description
1 polymer ?
#
loop_
_entity_poly.entity_id
_entity_poly.type
_entity_poly.pdbx_seq_one_letter_code
_entity_poly.pdbx_strand_id
1 'polypeptide(L)'
;MDRITQLQDEIQQLLTIMSSSIAYLTSRANFKQVGPDVPITKQRKPDKVDAAELFEANKKELVTDLVVKAKQVDYLIQSLPEPEAEKAQAHRLQALEDEMTRVNEDYLLAVNRASASHSLLIHTAEFVFVESLHQQISAVLRTMLDEPELPDDMPYIPV
;
A
#
# COMPACT_ATOMS: atom_id res chain seq x y z
N MET A 1 6.20 -3.31 7.43
CA MET A 1 6.97 -3.74 8.61
C MET A 1 7.86 -2.57 9.01
N ASP A 2 7.98 -2.28 10.30
CA ASP A 2 8.79 -1.15 10.77
C ASP A 2 10.29 -1.36 10.45
N ARG A 3 11.02 -0.27 10.22
CA ARG A 3 12.44 -0.32 9.82
C ARG A 3 13.33 -0.87 10.92
N ILE A 4 13.02 -0.61 12.19
CA ILE A 4 13.76 -1.15 13.32
C ILE A 4 13.51 -2.65 13.43
N THR A 5 12.25 -3.09 13.28
CA THR A 5 11.93 -4.53 13.22
C THR A 5 12.66 -5.23 12.07
N GLN A 6 12.67 -4.63 10.87
CA GLN A 6 13.39 -5.17 9.73
C GLN A 6 14.90 -5.29 10.00
N LEU A 7 15.51 -4.27 10.61
CA LEU A 7 16.93 -4.29 10.97
C LEU A 7 17.23 -5.39 12.00
N GLN A 8 16.38 -5.55 13.00
CA GLN A 8 16.51 -6.61 14.00
C GLN A 8 16.51 -8.00 13.35
N ASP A 9 15.56 -8.26 12.45
CA ASP A 9 15.47 -9.54 11.74
C ASP A 9 16.70 -9.82 10.88
N GLU A 10 17.21 -8.82 10.16
CA GLU A 10 18.41 -8.94 9.32
C GLU A 10 19.69 -9.17 10.14
N ILE A 11 19.81 -8.53 11.31
CA ILE A 11 20.91 -8.80 12.25
C ILE A 11 20.83 -10.24 12.76
N GLN A 12 19.63 -10.72 13.09
CA GLN A 12 19.45 -12.10 13.55
C GLN A 12 19.76 -13.12 12.45
N GLN A 13 19.39 -12.83 11.20
CA GLN A 13 19.78 -13.64 10.04
C GLN A 13 21.29 -13.64 9.83
N LEU A 14 21.95 -12.48 9.94
CA LEU A 14 23.41 -12.37 9.84
C LEU A 14 24.11 -13.26 10.88
N LEU A 15 23.68 -13.19 12.15
CA LEU A 15 24.23 -14.05 13.21
C LEU A 15 23.96 -15.53 12.96
N THR A 16 22.80 -15.87 12.41
CA THR A 16 22.45 -17.24 12.03
C THR A 16 23.40 -17.75 10.95
N ILE A 17 23.64 -16.95 9.89
CA ILE A 17 24.58 -17.28 8.82
C ILE A 17 25.99 -17.47 9.38
N MET A 18 26.44 -16.60 10.28
CA MET A 18 27.76 -16.73 10.94
C MET A 18 27.89 -18.05 11.70
N SER A 19 26.88 -18.39 12.53
CA SER A 19 26.90 -19.61 13.33
C SER A 19 26.87 -20.88 12.45
N SER A 20 26.02 -20.89 11.43
CA SER A 20 25.90 -21.97 10.45
C SER A 20 27.17 -22.12 9.62
N SER A 21 27.83 -21.02 9.27
CA SER A 21 29.12 -21.03 8.55
C SER A 21 30.20 -21.69 9.38
N ILE A 22 30.33 -21.32 10.67
CA ILE A 22 31.30 -21.95 11.58
C ILE A 22 30.97 -23.43 11.77
N ALA A 23 29.70 -23.78 11.97
CA ALA A 23 29.27 -25.17 12.10
C ALA A 23 29.59 -25.98 10.83
N TYR A 24 29.36 -25.42 9.64
CA TYR A 24 29.71 -26.06 8.37
C TYR A 24 31.22 -26.28 8.23
N LEU A 25 32.02 -25.23 8.42
CA LEU A 25 33.49 -25.31 8.31
C LEU A 25 34.09 -26.32 9.29
N THR A 26 33.60 -26.33 10.53
CA THR A 26 34.10 -27.25 11.56
C THR A 26 33.57 -28.68 11.40
N SER A 27 32.41 -28.88 10.77
CA SER A 27 31.81 -30.22 10.58
C SER A 27 32.28 -30.91 9.29
N ARG A 28 32.60 -30.16 8.24
CA ARG A 28 32.98 -30.69 6.92
C ARG A 28 34.46 -30.67 6.60
N ALA A 29 35.28 -29.93 7.36
CA ALA A 29 36.73 -29.94 7.17
C ALA A 29 37.36 -31.28 7.60
N ASN A 30 38.33 -31.75 6.80
CA ASN A 30 39.15 -32.92 7.12
C ASN A 30 40.51 -32.52 7.70
N PHE A 31 41.18 -33.47 8.35
CA PHE A 31 42.53 -33.28 8.84
C PHE A 31 43.53 -33.26 7.68
N LYS A 32 44.44 -32.28 7.69
CA LYS A 32 45.53 -32.17 6.72
C LYS A 32 46.84 -32.59 7.38
N GLN A 33 47.66 -33.35 6.65
CA GLN A 33 48.99 -33.70 7.12
C GLN A 33 49.88 -32.46 7.14
N VAL A 34 50.48 -32.17 8.30
CA VAL A 34 51.33 -30.98 8.52
C VAL A 34 52.81 -31.25 8.29
N GLY A 35 53.22 -32.53 8.27
CA GLY A 35 54.59 -32.95 7.98
C GLY A 35 54.69 -34.45 7.69
N PRO A 36 55.73 -34.90 6.99
CA PRO A 36 55.92 -36.31 6.62
C PRO A 36 56.03 -37.23 7.84
N ASP A 37 56.60 -36.73 8.94
CA ASP A 37 56.86 -37.51 10.16
C ASP A 37 55.68 -37.55 11.14
N VAL A 38 54.61 -36.80 10.87
CA VAL A 38 53.42 -36.71 11.73
C VAL A 38 52.25 -37.45 11.08
N PRO A 39 51.96 -38.70 11.49
CA PRO A 39 50.85 -39.46 10.94
C PRO A 39 49.50 -38.87 11.38
N ILE A 40 48.52 -38.88 10.47
CA ILE A 40 47.14 -38.50 10.78
C ILE A 40 46.52 -39.61 11.64
N THR A 41 46.35 -39.35 12.93
CA THR A 41 45.82 -40.33 13.89
C THR A 41 44.29 -40.39 13.96
N LYS A 42 43.61 -39.43 13.33
CA LYS A 42 42.14 -39.34 13.27
C LYS A 42 41.71 -38.99 11.86
N GLN A 43 40.80 -39.77 11.30
CA GLN A 43 40.11 -39.45 10.05
C GLN A 43 38.62 -39.32 10.34
N ARG A 44 37.97 -38.33 9.73
CA ARG A 44 36.51 -38.24 9.79
C ARG A 44 35.89 -39.27 8.85
N LYS A 45 34.65 -39.68 9.15
CA LYS A 45 33.88 -40.55 8.25
C LYS A 45 33.80 -39.91 6.86
N PRO A 46 34.04 -40.65 5.76
CA PRO A 46 34.03 -40.11 4.41
C PRO A 46 32.73 -39.35 4.08
N ASP A 47 31.58 -39.84 4.55
CA ASP A 47 30.26 -39.22 4.33
C ASP A 47 30.09 -37.84 4.98
N LYS A 48 30.99 -37.48 5.90
CA LYS A 48 30.98 -36.20 6.62
C LYS A 48 32.03 -35.21 6.10
N VAL A 49 32.81 -35.59 5.10
CA VAL A 49 33.84 -34.74 4.50
C VAL A 49 33.43 -34.42 3.08
N ASP A 50 33.40 -33.14 2.75
CA ASP A 50 33.10 -32.72 1.39
C ASP A 50 34.36 -32.82 0.52
N ALA A 51 34.18 -33.07 -0.78
CA ALA A 51 35.28 -33.01 -1.74
C ALA A 51 35.92 -31.61 -1.73
N ALA A 52 37.23 -31.52 -1.96
CA ALA A 52 37.98 -30.26 -1.84
C ALA A 52 37.40 -29.14 -2.73
N GLU A 53 36.97 -29.47 -3.95
CA GLU A 53 36.34 -28.52 -4.87
C GLU A 53 34.98 -28.02 -4.34
N LEU A 54 34.14 -28.93 -3.87
CA LEU A 54 32.83 -28.60 -3.28
C LEU A 54 32.98 -27.74 -2.02
N PHE A 55 33.95 -28.07 -1.17
CA PHE A 55 34.23 -27.34 0.06
C PHE A 55 34.70 -25.90 -0.22
N GLU A 56 35.59 -25.71 -1.21
CA GLU A 56 36.02 -24.37 -1.61
C GLU A 56 34.90 -23.57 -2.32
N ALA A 57 34.05 -24.22 -3.10
CA ALA A 57 32.87 -23.57 -3.68
C ALA A 57 31.90 -23.08 -2.59
N ASN A 58 31.54 -23.95 -1.64
CA ASN A 58 30.66 -23.62 -0.53
C ASN A 58 31.25 -22.53 0.37
N LYS A 59 32.57 -22.52 0.59
CA LYS A 59 33.26 -21.41 1.30
C LYS A 59 33.05 -20.06 0.61
N LYS A 60 33.18 -20.00 -0.72
CA LYS A 60 32.97 -18.76 -1.47
C LYS A 60 31.52 -18.29 -1.39
N GLU A 61 30.56 -19.21 -1.46
CA GLU A 61 29.14 -18.92 -1.29
C GLU A 61 28.86 -18.33 0.10
N LEU A 62 29.31 -19.00 1.18
CA LEU A 62 29.13 -18.52 2.55
C LEU A 62 29.72 -17.12 2.78
N VAL A 63 30.91 -16.83 2.22
CA VAL A 63 31.51 -15.50 2.30
C VAL A 63 30.69 -14.47 1.53
N THR A 64 30.18 -14.84 0.36
CA THR A 64 29.34 -13.95 -0.46
C THR A 64 28.06 -13.60 0.27
N ASP A 65 27.37 -14.59 0.83
CA ASP A 65 26.15 -14.40 1.61
C ASP A 65 26.38 -13.51 2.82
N LEU A 66 27.47 -13.76 3.57
CA LEU A 66 27.85 -12.96 4.72
C LEU A 66 28.08 -11.49 4.34
N VAL A 67 28.83 -11.23 3.26
CA VAL A 67 29.13 -9.87 2.80
C VAL A 67 27.87 -9.16 2.30
N VAL A 68 27.03 -9.84 1.53
CA VAL A 68 25.77 -9.28 1.03
C VAL A 68 24.86 -8.90 2.20
N LYS A 69 24.70 -9.78 3.19
CA LYS A 69 23.89 -9.51 4.38
C LYS A 69 24.46 -8.40 5.25
N ALA A 70 25.78 -8.35 5.43
CA ALA A 70 26.43 -7.25 6.15
C ALA A 70 26.18 -5.89 5.46
N LYS A 71 26.26 -5.82 4.13
CA LYS A 71 25.93 -4.61 3.37
C LYS A 71 24.46 -4.23 3.47
N GLN A 72 23.57 -5.22 3.48
CA GLN A 72 22.14 -4.98 3.66
C GLN A 72 21.85 -4.38 5.04
N VAL A 73 22.48 -4.89 6.10
CA VAL A 73 22.40 -4.33 7.46
C VAL A 73 22.93 -2.90 7.48
N ASP A 74 24.09 -2.64 6.87
CA ASP A 74 24.66 -1.29 6.79
C ASP A 74 23.74 -0.29 6.08
N TYR A 75 23.17 -0.69 4.94
CA TYR A 75 22.17 0.12 4.25
C TYR A 75 20.93 0.39 5.12
N LEU A 76 20.44 -0.61 5.85
CA LEU A 76 19.29 -0.44 6.73
C LEU A 76 19.59 0.55 7.85
N ILE A 77 20.79 0.51 8.45
CA ILE A 77 21.23 1.47 9.46
C ILE A 77 21.25 2.88 8.88
N GLN A 78 21.78 3.06 7.67
CA GLN A 78 21.80 4.37 6.98
C GLN A 78 20.40 4.87 6.61
N SER A 79 19.44 3.97 6.45
CA SER A 79 18.03 4.31 6.14
C SER A 79 17.19 4.61 7.39
N LEU A 80 17.74 4.46 8.60
CA LEU A 80 17.01 4.76 9.82
C LEU A 80 16.77 6.28 9.92
N PRO A 81 15.55 6.70 10.32
CA PRO A 81 15.29 8.11 10.60
C PRO A 81 16.19 8.58 11.74
N GLU A 82 16.69 9.81 11.61
CA GLU A 82 17.53 10.41 12.65
C GLU A 82 16.79 10.45 13.99
N PRO A 83 17.45 10.09 15.10
CA PRO A 83 16.84 10.14 16.41
C PRO A 83 16.58 11.60 16.80
N GLU A 84 15.30 11.94 16.94
CA GLU A 84 14.85 13.24 17.45
C GLU A 84 14.78 13.19 18.98
N ALA A 85 15.03 14.32 19.65
CA ALA A 85 14.82 14.42 21.09
C ALA A 85 13.33 14.25 21.42
N GLU A 86 13.00 13.46 22.45
CA GLU A 86 11.60 13.14 22.81
C GLU A 86 10.70 14.37 22.95
N LYS A 87 11.22 15.47 23.51
CA LYS A 87 10.47 16.73 23.64
C LYS A 87 10.13 17.34 22.29
N ALA A 88 11.07 17.35 21.35
CA ALA A 88 10.85 17.88 20.00
C ALA A 88 9.86 16.99 19.24
N GLN A 89 10.01 15.66 19.36
CA GLN A 89 9.07 14.70 18.79
C GLN A 89 7.65 14.88 19.35
N ALA A 90 7.50 15.07 20.66
CA ALA A 90 6.21 15.32 21.30
C ALA A 90 5.57 16.64 20.81
N HIS A 91 6.35 17.72 20.70
CA HIS A 91 5.87 18.98 20.12
C HIS A 91 5.43 18.82 18.66
N ARG A 92 6.19 18.08 17.85
CA ARG A 92 5.84 17.80 16.46
C ARG A 92 4.55 16.99 16.36
N LEU A 93 4.36 16.00 17.23
CA LEU A 93 3.14 15.21 17.29
C LEU A 93 1.92 16.08 17.66
N GLN A 94 2.05 16.95 18.66
CA GLN A 94 0.98 17.89 19.02
C GLN A 94 0.63 18.81 17.85
N ALA A 95 1.63 19.38 17.17
CA ALA A 95 1.40 20.25 16.03
C ALA A 95 0.68 19.53 14.87
N LEU A 96 1.02 18.26 14.61
CA LEU A 96 0.34 17.43 13.61
C LEU A 96 -1.10 17.11 14.01
N GLU A 97 -1.36 16.88 15.29
CA GLU A 97 -2.71 16.65 15.82
C GLU A 97 -3.60 17.89 15.69
N ASP A 98 -3.05 19.06 16.03
CA ASP A 98 -3.74 20.34 15.88
C ASP A 98 -4.05 20.62 14.38
N GLU A 99 -3.09 20.33 13.49
CA GLU A 99 -3.28 20.47 12.05
C GLU A 99 -4.36 19.51 11.51
N MET A 100 -4.31 18.23 11.90
CA MET A 100 -5.32 17.24 11.53
C MET A 100 -6.71 17.66 11.99
N THR A 101 -6.82 18.20 13.21
CA THR A 101 -8.09 18.69 13.75
C THR A 101 -8.65 19.82 12.88
N ARG A 102 -7.82 20.82 12.57
CA ARG A 102 -8.23 21.95 11.70
C ARG A 102 -8.62 21.49 10.30
N VAL A 103 -7.82 20.63 9.68
CA VAL A 103 -8.11 20.10 8.32
C VAL A 103 -9.41 19.29 8.32
N ASN A 104 -9.67 18.53 9.38
CA ASN A 104 -10.90 17.78 9.51
C ASN A 104 -12.13 18.69 9.70
N GLU A 105 -12.01 19.78 10.46
CA GLU A 105 -13.07 20.81 10.57
C GLU A 105 -13.37 21.44 9.21
N ASP A 106 -12.33 21.84 8.46
CA ASP A 106 -12.47 22.40 7.12
C ASP A 106 -13.13 21.40 6.15
N TYR A 107 -12.73 20.12 6.24
CA TYR A 107 -13.33 19.03 5.48
C TYR A 107 -14.83 18.88 5.80
N LEU A 108 -15.20 18.86 7.09
CA LEU A 108 -16.61 18.78 7.50
C LEU A 108 -17.42 19.97 6.99
N LEU A 109 -16.88 21.18 7.06
CA LEU A 109 -17.52 22.37 6.50
C LEU A 109 -17.71 22.27 4.98
N ALA A 110 -16.71 21.78 4.25
CA ALA A 110 -16.79 21.58 2.81
C ALA A 110 -17.86 20.53 2.44
N VAL A 111 -17.91 19.41 3.16
CA VAL A 111 -18.92 18.35 2.97
C VAL A 111 -20.32 18.89 3.25
N ASN A 112 -20.51 19.64 4.33
CA ASN A 112 -21.80 20.24 4.66
C ASN A 112 -22.27 21.23 3.59
N ARG A 113 -21.36 22.08 3.06
CA ARG A 113 -21.68 22.99 1.96
C ARG A 113 -22.07 22.24 0.69
N ALA A 114 -21.34 21.17 0.36
CA ALA A 114 -21.63 20.34 -0.80
C ALA A 114 -23.00 19.65 -0.67
N SER A 115 -23.30 19.10 0.51
CA SER A 115 -24.60 18.47 0.81
C SER A 115 -25.75 19.47 0.72
N ALA A 116 -25.61 20.66 1.30
CA ALA A 116 -26.62 21.72 1.21
C ALA A 116 -26.85 22.17 -0.25
N SER A 117 -25.76 22.37 -1.00
CA SER A 117 -25.84 22.74 -2.43
C SER A 117 -26.53 21.64 -3.24
N HIS A 118 -26.21 20.38 -2.96
CA HIS A 118 -26.85 19.23 -3.61
C HIS A 118 -28.35 19.15 -3.31
N SER A 119 -28.75 19.36 -2.05
CA SER A 119 -30.17 19.41 -1.66
C SER A 119 -30.92 20.54 -2.37
N LEU A 120 -30.32 21.72 -2.50
CA LEU A 120 -30.91 22.83 -3.24
C LEU A 120 -31.08 22.49 -4.73
N LEU A 121 -30.07 21.88 -5.36
CA LEU A 121 -30.17 21.45 -6.75
C LEU A 121 -31.33 20.46 -6.95
N ILE A 122 -31.48 19.48 -6.06
CA ILE A 122 -32.61 18.53 -6.11
C ILE A 122 -33.94 19.27 -6.03
N HIS A 123 -34.12 20.14 -5.04
CA HIS A 123 -35.37 20.89 -4.87
C HIS A 123 -35.70 21.78 -6.08
N THR A 124 -34.70 22.48 -6.64
CA THR A 124 -34.91 23.31 -7.84
C THR A 124 -35.26 22.47 -9.07
N ALA A 125 -34.63 21.30 -9.24
CA ALA A 125 -34.93 20.40 -10.34
C ALA A 125 -36.35 19.84 -10.25
N GLU A 126 -36.83 19.48 -9.05
CA GLU A 126 -38.21 19.05 -8.82
C GLU A 126 -39.21 20.16 -9.16
N PHE A 127 -38.97 21.39 -8.71
CA PHE A 127 -39.85 22.52 -9.00
C PHE A 127 -39.95 22.83 -10.50
N VAL A 128 -38.81 22.88 -11.21
CA VAL A 128 -38.78 23.12 -12.66
C VAL A 128 -39.47 22.00 -13.43
N PHE A 129 -39.31 20.75 -12.99
CA PHE A 129 -39.98 19.61 -13.61
C PHE A 129 -41.51 19.69 -13.46
N VAL A 130 -41.99 20.08 -12.27
CA VAL A 130 -43.43 20.27 -12.01
C VAL A 130 -44.00 21.42 -12.83
N GLU A 131 -43.33 22.58 -12.90
CA GLU A 131 -43.77 23.71 -13.74
C GLU A 131 -43.83 23.35 -15.22
N SER A 132 -42.81 22.67 -15.74
CA SER A 132 -42.79 22.18 -17.12
C SER A 132 -43.94 21.21 -17.39
N LEU A 133 -44.24 20.29 -16.46
CA LEU A 133 -45.34 19.35 -16.59
C LEU A 133 -46.69 20.07 -16.60
N HIS A 134 -46.86 21.06 -15.71
CA HIS A 134 -48.08 21.87 -15.67
C HIS A 134 -48.29 22.65 -16.97
N GLN A 135 -47.25 23.29 -17.51
CA GLN A 135 -47.33 23.99 -18.80
C GLN A 135 -47.70 23.04 -19.95
N GLN A 136 -47.11 21.84 -19.99
CA GLN A 136 -47.44 20.85 -21.02
C GLN A 136 -48.90 20.40 -20.93
N ILE A 137 -49.39 20.10 -19.72
CA ILE A 137 -50.80 19.71 -19.50
C ILE A 137 -51.74 20.84 -19.89
N SER A 138 -51.48 22.07 -19.46
CA SER A 138 -52.31 23.24 -19.80
C SER A 138 -52.30 23.53 -21.30
N ALA A 139 -51.16 23.38 -21.98
CA ALA A 139 -51.07 23.54 -23.43
C ALA A 139 -51.93 22.50 -24.16
N VAL A 140 -51.85 21.23 -23.74
CA VAL A 140 -52.67 20.14 -24.31
C VAL A 140 -54.16 20.39 -24.07
N LEU A 141 -54.55 20.77 -22.85
CA LEU A 141 -55.95 21.09 -22.53
C LEU A 141 -56.46 22.28 -23.35
N ARG A 142 -55.65 23.30 -23.58
CA ARG A 142 -56.01 24.45 -24.42
C ARG A 142 -56.21 24.03 -25.88
N THR A 143 -55.33 23.21 -26.44
CA THR A 143 -55.51 22.68 -27.80
C THR A 143 -56.72 21.76 -27.95
N MET A 144 -57.19 21.15 -26.86
CA MET A 144 -58.38 20.30 -26.85
C MET A 144 -59.68 21.10 -26.62
N LEU A 145 -59.58 22.29 -26.00
CA LEU A 145 -60.71 23.19 -25.74
C LEU A 145 -60.92 24.22 -26.87
N ASP A 146 -59.87 24.55 -27.62
CA ASP A 146 -59.97 25.32 -28.87
C ASP A 146 -60.39 24.37 -30.02
N GLU A 147 -61.65 23.93 -30.03
CA GLU A 147 -62.27 23.38 -31.24
C GLU A 147 -62.45 24.51 -32.28
N PRO A 148 -62.19 24.27 -33.58
CA PRO A 148 -62.52 25.25 -34.61
C PRO A 148 -64.04 25.41 -34.68
N GLU A 149 -64.53 26.67 -34.61
CA GLU A 149 -65.92 26.99 -34.93
C GLU A 149 -66.30 26.31 -36.26
N LEU A 150 -67.29 25.42 -36.22
CA LEU A 150 -67.83 24.78 -37.41
C LEU A 150 -68.31 25.87 -38.39
N PRO A 151 -67.97 25.79 -39.68
CA PRO A 151 -68.42 26.77 -40.66
C PRO A 151 -69.95 26.68 -40.82
N ASP A 152 -70.59 27.86 -40.77
CA ASP A 152 -72.04 28.10 -40.68
C ASP A 152 -72.86 27.69 -41.95
N ASP A 153 -72.30 26.91 -42.87
CA ASP A 153 -72.92 26.55 -44.14
C ASP A 153 -73.05 25.03 -44.30
N MET A 154 -74.15 24.47 -43.79
CA MET A 154 -74.67 23.18 -44.25
C MET A 154 -76.11 23.39 -44.76
N PRO A 155 -76.36 23.24 -46.06
CA PRO A 155 -77.69 23.45 -46.64
C PRO A 155 -78.67 22.35 -46.19
N TYR A 156 -79.84 22.78 -45.72
CA TYR A 156 -80.97 21.92 -45.37
C TYR A 156 -81.53 21.24 -46.62
N ILE A 157 -81.54 19.90 -46.67
CA ILE A 157 -82.23 19.12 -47.69
C ILE A 157 -83.37 18.33 -47.02
N PRO A 158 -84.65 18.57 -47.35
CA PRO A 158 -85.76 17.75 -46.87
C PRO A 158 -86.09 16.64 -47.87
N VAL A 159 -86.24 15.41 -47.37
CA VAL A 159 -87.15 14.37 -47.89
C VAL A 159 -87.73 13.62 -46.72
#